data_AF-A0A397TZ95-F1
#
_entry.id   AF-A0A397TZ95-F1
#
_cell.length_a   1.000
_cell.length_b   1.000
_cell.length_c   1.000
_cell.angle_alpha   90.00
_cell.angle_beta   90.00
_cell.angle_gamma   90.00
#
_symmetry.space_group_name_H-M   'P 1'
#
loop_
_entity.id
_entity.type
_entity.pdbx_description
1 polymer ?
#
loop_
_entity_poly.entity_id
_entity_poly.type
_entity_poly.pdbx_seq_one_letter_code
_entity_poly.pdbx_strand_id
1 'polypeptide(L)'
;MTKDEVLKRNEEKEEEKLQKSLEIIEAIRKDNEICETKSSKNEYDILLKSAIKEFKRRNYSSSVCSLTSIIFANHKNNQEQLLAVDAKFWLARIYEKGLGFKKNERNQAFNYYEEVFNSNSRLKENARDRLIICYNNGIGVKKDNSKANELYKGIPNKILENKNF
;
A
#
# COMPACT_ATOMS: atom_id res chain seq x y z
N MET A 1 -60.75 14.97 17.36
CA MET A 1 -59.57 15.46 16.63
C MET A 1 -60.03 16.15 15.37
N THR A 2 -59.50 17.32 15.05
CA THR A 2 -59.83 18.04 13.83
C THR A 2 -59.22 17.33 12.61
N LYS A 3 -59.74 17.59 11.42
CA LYS A 3 -59.21 17.04 10.16
C LYS A 3 -57.71 17.36 9.99
N ASP A 4 -57.29 18.52 10.48
CA ASP A 4 -55.92 19.01 10.42
C ASP A 4 -54.99 18.26 11.38
N GLU A 5 -55.47 17.89 12.58
CA GLU A 5 -54.71 17.05 13.53
C GLU A 5 -54.47 15.63 13.00
N VAL A 6 -55.45 15.07 12.28
CA VAL A 6 -55.32 13.74 11.63
C VAL A 6 -54.31 13.80 10.49
N LEU A 7 -54.36 14.86 9.67
CA LEU A 7 -53.44 15.04 8.54
C LEU A 7 -52.01 15.17 9.03
N LYS A 8 -51.76 16.05 10.01
CA LYS A 8 -50.43 16.24 10.59
C LYS A 8 -49.86 14.96 11.20
N ARG A 9 -50.70 14.20 11.92
CA ARG A 9 -50.30 12.90 12.50
C ARG A 9 -49.98 11.85 11.44
N ASN A 10 -50.62 11.92 10.27
CA ASN A 10 -50.31 11.00 9.17
C ASN A 10 -49.00 11.41 8.46
N GLU A 11 -48.73 12.70 8.30
CA GLU A 11 -47.47 13.21 7.76
C GLU A 11 -46.28 12.84 8.65
N GLU A 12 -46.40 13.04 9.97
CA GLU A 12 -45.37 12.65 10.95
C GLU A 12 -45.05 11.14 10.90
N LYS A 13 -46.07 10.30 10.67
CA LYS A 13 -45.88 8.84 10.52
C LYS A 13 -45.19 8.46 9.22
N GLU A 14 -45.45 9.17 8.13
CA GLU A 14 -44.77 8.92 6.86
C GLU A 14 -43.30 9.39 6.92
N GLU A 15 -43.03 10.50 7.61
CA GLU A 15 -41.66 10.97 7.85
C GLU A 15 -40.86 9.98 8.71
N GLU A 16 -41.47 9.41 9.75
CA GLU A 16 -40.83 8.37 10.58
C GLU A 16 -40.53 7.08 9.77
N LYS A 17 -41.42 6.68 8.85
CA LYS A 17 -41.17 5.55 7.94
C LYS A 17 -40.02 5.84 6.99
N LEU A 18 -39.95 7.06 6.45
CA LEU A 18 -38.89 7.47 5.54
C LEU A 18 -37.54 7.47 6.25
N GLN A 19 -37.48 7.99 7.49
CA GLN A 19 -36.27 8.00 8.30
C GLN A 19 -35.76 6.57 8.58
N LYS A 20 -36.65 5.66 8.96
CA LYS A 20 -36.29 4.24 9.15
C LYS A 20 -35.80 3.59 7.87
N SER A 21 -36.40 3.92 6.72
CA SER A 21 -35.95 3.39 5.43
C SER A 21 -34.56 3.88 5.04
N LEU A 22 -34.22 5.14 5.35
CA LEU A 22 -32.90 5.72 5.11
C LEU A 22 -31.83 5.04 5.98
N GLU A 23 -32.11 4.83 7.27
CA GLU A 23 -31.20 4.12 8.18
C GLU A 23 -30.91 2.69 7.70
N ILE A 24 -31.93 1.99 7.18
CA ILE A 24 -31.76 0.64 6.60
C ILE A 24 -30.89 0.70 5.34
N ILE A 25 -31.09 1.68 4.46
CA ILE A 25 -30.27 1.86 3.25
C ILE A 25 -28.80 2.15 3.62
N GLU A 26 -28.56 3.00 4.62
CA GLU A 26 -27.21 3.30 5.10
C GLU A 26 -26.54 2.08 5.72
N ALA A 27 -27.28 1.28 6.50
CA ALA A 27 -26.79 0.01 7.05
C ALA A 27 -26.43 -0.99 5.94
N ILE A 28 -27.31 -1.17 4.94
CA ILE A 28 -27.05 -2.03 3.78
C ILE A 28 -25.83 -1.54 2.99
N ARG A 29 -25.67 -0.22 2.79
CA ARG A 29 -24.51 0.36 2.10
C ARG A 29 -23.21 0.04 2.86
N LYS A 30 -23.23 0.22 4.18
CA LYS A 30 -22.08 -0.07 5.04
C LYS A 30 -21.75 -1.56 5.05
N ASP A 31 -22.74 -2.43 5.10
CA ASP A 31 -22.56 -3.87 5.05
C ASP A 31 -22.08 -4.34 3.67
N ASN A 32 -22.50 -3.67 2.58
CA ASN A 32 -21.99 -3.91 1.23
C ASN A 32 -20.53 -3.48 1.08
N GLU A 33 -20.13 -2.31 1.60
CA GLU A 33 -18.71 -1.89 1.67
C GLU A 33 -17.88 -2.89 2.51
N ILE A 34 -18.45 -3.41 3.60
CA ILE A 34 -17.83 -4.44 4.44
C ILE A 34 -17.76 -5.80 3.72
N CYS A 35 -18.74 -6.15 2.88
CA CYS A 35 -18.75 -7.39 2.09
C CYS A 35 -17.76 -7.34 0.93
N GLU A 36 -17.66 -6.20 0.22
CA GLU A 36 -16.66 -5.98 -0.82
C GLU A 36 -15.23 -6.10 -0.24
N THR A 37 -15.03 -5.64 1.00
CA THR A 37 -13.74 -5.77 1.69
C THR A 37 -13.46 -7.15 2.29
N LYS A 38 -14.47 -8.01 2.48
CA LYS A 38 -14.32 -9.35 3.10
C LYS A 38 -14.41 -10.55 2.14
N SER A 39 -15.00 -10.42 0.95
CA SER A 39 -15.43 -11.60 0.15
C SER A 39 -14.78 -11.79 -1.23
N SER A 40 -13.74 -11.03 -1.62
CA SER A 40 -12.85 -11.50 -2.69
C SER A 40 -11.41 -11.44 -2.22
N LYS A 41 -10.73 -12.58 -2.13
CA LYS A 41 -9.27 -12.57 -2.06
C LYS A 41 -8.81 -11.92 -3.36
N ASN A 42 -8.35 -10.68 -3.27
CA ASN A 42 -7.70 -9.99 -4.37
C ASN A 42 -6.60 -10.91 -4.94
N GLU A 43 -6.63 -11.18 -6.24
CA GLU A 43 -5.70 -12.09 -6.91
C GLU A 43 -4.24 -11.69 -6.64
N TYR A 44 -3.96 -10.38 -6.60
CA TYR A 44 -2.64 -9.86 -6.29
C TYR A 44 -2.23 -10.09 -4.83
N ASP A 45 -3.17 -10.14 -3.88
CA ASP A 45 -2.85 -10.47 -2.47
C ASP A 45 -2.42 -11.94 -2.35
N ILE A 46 -3.11 -12.86 -3.04
CA ILE A 46 -2.72 -14.27 -3.11
C ILE A 46 -1.33 -14.39 -3.76
N LEU A 47 -1.13 -13.71 -4.89
CA LEU A 47 0.12 -13.75 -5.64
C LEU A 47 1.29 -13.17 -4.82
N LEU A 48 1.06 -12.06 -4.11
CA LEU A 48 2.05 -11.45 -3.22
C LEU A 48 2.44 -12.40 -2.08
N LYS A 49 1.46 -13.03 -1.43
CA LYS A 49 1.71 -14.04 -0.37
C LYS A 49 2.52 -15.22 -0.90
N SER A 50 2.21 -15.69 -2.10
CA SER A 50 2.97 -16.75 -2.77
C SER A 50 4.41 -16.32 -3.06
N ALA A 51 4.61 -15.12 -3.63
CA ALA A 51 5.93 -14.58 -3.90
C ALA A 51 6.80 -14.47 -2.64
N ILE A 52 6.23 -13.97 -1.53
CA ILE A 52 6.93 -13.88 -0.24
C ILE A 52 7.31 -15.28 0.29
N LYS A 53 6.48 -16.29 0.06
CA LYS A 53 6.79 -17.69 0.41
C LYS A 53 7.98 -18.21 -0.38
N GLU A 54 8.02 -17.96 -1.69
CA GLU A 54 9.14 -18.32 -2.56
C GLU A 54 10.43 -17.58 -2.20
N PHE A 55 10.33 -16.28 -1.88
CA PHE A 55 11.45 -15.50 -1.34
C PHE A 55 12.05 -16.15 -0.08
N LYS A 56 11.21 -16.58 0.86
CA LYS A 56 11.64 -17.26 2.11
C LYS A 56 12.32 -18.60 1.83
N ARG A 57 11.86 -19.30 0.79
CA ARG A 57 12.47 -20.56 0.28
C ARG A 57 13.73 -20.33 -0.54
N ARG A 58 14.17 -19.09 -0.72
CA ARG A 58 15.29 -18.69 -1.60
C ARG A 58 15.05 -18.99 -3.08
N ASN A 59 13.80 -19.22 -3.48
CA ASN A 59 13.40 -19.32 -4.87
C ASN A 59 13.16 -17.92 -5.44
N TYR A 60 14.26 -17.20 -5.68
CA TYR A 60 14.20 -15.79 -6.07
C TYR A 60 13.69 -15.59 -7.50
N SER A 61 13.97 -16.51 -8.42
CA SER A 61 13.49 -16.41 -9.81
C SER A 61 11.96 -16.40 -9.88
N SER A 62 11.30 -17.38 -9.25
CA SER A 62 9.84 -17.41 -9.17
C SER A 62 9.28 -16.22 -8.40
N SER A 63 9.93 -15.83 -7.31
CA SER A 63 9.52 -14.64 -6.54
C SER A 63 9.58 -13.36 -7.38
N VAL A 64 10.67 -13.14 -8.15
CA VAL A 64 10.83 -11.96 -9.01
C VAL A 64 9.72 -11.94 -10.05
N CYS A 65 9.48 -13.06 -10.75
CA CYS A 65 8.44 -13.15 -11.78
C CYS A 65 7.06 -12.72 -11.26
N SER A 66 6.67 -13.23 -10.09
CA SER A 66 5.40 -12.87 -9.46
C SER A 66 5.36 -11.40 -9.03
N LEU A 67 6.44 -10.89 -8.42
CA LEU A 67 6.51 -9.50 -7.96
C LEU A 67 6.49 -8.51 -9.12
N THR A 68 7.24 -8.77 -10.20
CA THR A 68 7.22 -7.92 -11.39
C THR A 68 5.85 -7.92 -12.06
N SER A 69 5.18 -9.08 -12.10
CA SER A 69 3.82 -9.19 -12.64
C SER A 69 2.84 -8.32 -11.85
N ILE A 70 2.94 -8.30 -10.51
CA ILE A 70 2.14 -7.40 -9.68
C ILE A 70 2.51 -5.95 -10.00
N ILE A 71 3.79 -5.57 -9.97
CA ILE A 71 4.23 -4.17 -10.10
C ILE A 71 3.83 -3.52 -11.42
N PHE A 72 3.82 -4.28 -12.53
CA PHE A 72 3.51 -3.78 -13.86
C PHE A 72 2.06 -4.04 -14.30
N ALA A 73 1.23 -4.57 -13.41
CA ALA A 73 -0.17 -4.78 -13.72
C ALA A 73 -0.97 -3.45 -13.74
N ASN A 74 -2.09 -3.46 -14.45
CA ASN A 74 -3.01 -2.34 -14.47
C ASN A 74 -3.95 -2.41 -13.25
N HIS A 75 -3.60 -1.67 -12.18
CA HIS A 75 -4.36 -1.65 -10.93
C HIS A 75 -5.55 -0.71 -10.98
N LYS A 76 -6.74 -1.25 -10.71
CA LYS A 76 -8.01 -0.52 -10.88
C LYS A 76 -8.47 0.23 -9.64
N ASN A 77 -7.90 -0.09 -8.47
CA ASN A 77 -8.26 0.49 -7.19
C ASN A 77 -7.04 0.74 -6.30
N ASN A 78 -7.24 1.55 -5.25
CA ASN A 78 -6.18 1.97 -4.34
C ASN A 78 -5.56 0.79 -3.57
N GLN A 79 -6.33 -0.25 -3.27
CA GLN A 79 -5.83 -1.43 -2.56
C GLN A 79 -4.82 -2.21 -3.43
N GLU A 80 -5.11 -2.40 -4.71
CA GLU A 80 -4.20 -3.02 -5.68
C GLU A 80 -2.92 -2.21 -5.87
N GLN A 81 -3.04 -0.89 -5.97
CA GLN A 81 -1.87 0.00 -6.02
C GLN A 81 -1.01 -0.14 -4.76
N LEU A 82 -1.63 -0.25 -3.58
CA LEU A 82 -0.91 -0.47 -2.33
C LEU A 82 -0.21 -1.84 -2.29
N LEU A 83 -0.83 -2.89 -2.85
CA LEU A 83 -0.19 -4.20 -3.01
C LEU A 83 1.03 -4.14 -3.94
N ALA A 84 0.97 -3.33 -5.00
CA ALA A 84 2.12 -3.11 -5.89
C ALA A 84 3.26 -2.38 -5.17
N VAL A 85 2.95 -1.43 -4.30
CA VAL A 85 3.95 -0.80 -3.42
C VAL A 85 4.57 -1.84 -2.48
N ASP A 86 3.77 -2.69 -1.85
CA ASP A 86 4.29 -3.80 -1.03
C ASP A 86 5.19 -4.74 -1.86
N ALA A 87 4.83 -5.01 -3.12
CA ALA A 87 5.62 -5.84 -4.02
C ALA A 87 6.98 -5.20 -4.36
N LYS A 88 7.04 -3.88 -4.57
CA LYS A 88 8.30 -3.13 -4.79
C LYS A 88 9.28 -3.33 -3.64
N PHE A 89 8.80 -3.31 -2.39
CA PHE A 89 9.64 -3.58 -1.22
C PHE A 89 10.30 -4.97 -1.29
N TRP A 90 9.53 -6.02 -1.62
CA TRP A 90 10.06 -7.37 -1.69
C TRP A 90 11.02 -7.55 -2.87
N LEU A 91 10.75 -6.92 -4.01
CA LEU A 91 11.65 -6.94 -5.15
C LEU A 91 12.96 -6.23 -4.84
N ALA A 92 12.90 -5.09 -4.15
CA ALA A 92 14.07 -4.37 -3.68
C ALA A 92 14.94 -5.23 -2.75
N ARG A 93 14.34 -6.03 -1.86
CA ARG A 93 15.07 -6.98 -1.02
C ARG A 93 15.80 -8.07 -1.80
N ILE A 94 15.29 -8.47 -2.96
CA ILE A 94 15.95 -9.45 -3.85
C ILE A 94 17.16 -8.79 -4.52
N TYR A 95 16.97 -7.58 -5.07
CA TYR A 95 18.02 -6.81 -5.71
C TYR A 95 19.16 -6.41 -4.74
N GLU A 96 18.83 -6.03 -3.50
CA GLU A 96 19.81 -5.72 -2.44
C GLU A 96 20.73 -6.91 -2.15
N LYS A 97 20.18 -8.13 -2.09
CA LYS A 97 20.94 -9.36 -1.77
C LYS A 97 22.01 -9.73 -2.80
N GLY A 98 21.98 -9.13 -4.00
CA GLY A 98 23.08 -9.24 -4.96
C GLY A 98 23.34 -10.68 -5.45
N LEU A 99 22.28 -11.42 -5.78
CA LEU A 99 22.32 -12.83 -6.20
C LEU A 99 22.82 -13.02 -7.66
N GLY A 100 23.81 -12.25 -8.09
CA GLY A 100 24.24 -12.18 -9.51
C GLY A 100 23.58 -11.04 -10.31
N PHE A 101 22.84 -10.17 -9.63
CA PHE A 101 22.15 -9.02 -10.19
C PHE A 101 23.10 -7.80 -10.33
N LYS A 102 23.05 -7.13 -11.50
CA LYS A 102 23.91 -6.03 -11.96
C LYS A 102 23.81 -4.81 -11.05
N LYS A 103 24.81 -3.92 -11.11
CA LYS A 103 24.83 -2.64 -10.36
C LYS A 103 23.54 -1.83 -10.51
N ASN A 104 22.91 -1.85 -11.69
CA ASN A 104 21.66 -1.14 -11.96
C ASN A 104 20.50 -1.61 -11.06
N GLU A 105 20.44 -2.89 -10.72
CA GLU A 105 19.38 -3.45 -9.87
C GLU A 105 19.53 -2.99 -8.41
N ARG A 106 20.76 -2.75 -7.94
CA ARG A 106 20.97 -2.14 -6.61
C ARG A 106 20.48 -0.70 -6.55
N ASN A 107 20.69 0.10 -7.60
CA ASN A 107 20.13 1.46 -7.68
C ASN A 107 18.59 1.42 -7.70
N GLN A 108 18.02 0.46 -8.43
CA GLN A 108 16.58 0.25 -8.45
C GLN A 108 16.03 -0.18 -7.09
N ALA A 109 16.77 -1.02 -6.34
CA ALA A 109 16.40 -1.39 -4.97
C ALA A 109 16.28 -0.16 -4.07
N PHE A 110 17.27 0.74 -4.14
CA PHE A 110 17.26 1.99 -3.39
C PHE A 110 16.03 2.85 -3.75
N ASN A 111 15.76 3.06 -5.04
CA ASN A 111 14.60 3.82 -5.50
C ASN A 111 13.28 3.23 -5.00
N TYR A 112 13.13 1.90 -5.05
CA TYR A 112 11.93 1.23 -4.53
C TYR A 112 11.78 1.38 -3.02
N TYR A 113 12.87 1.36 -2.25
CA TYR A 113 12.77 1.66 -0.82
C TYR A 113 12.34 3.11 -0.57
N GLU A 114 12.82 4.08 -1.36
CA GLU A 114 12.34 5.47 -1.25
C GLU A 114 10.85 5.59 -1.58
N GLU A 115 10.38 4.94 -2.65
CA GLU A 115 8.96 4.95 -3.01
C GLU A 115 8.08 4.35 -1.90
N VAL A 116 8.49 3.20 -1.33
CA VAL A 116 7.74 2.55 -0.25
C VAL A 116 7.74 3.42 1.02
N PHE A 117 8.88 4.02 1.36
CA PHE A 117 8.99 4.92 2.52
C PHE A 117 8.08 6.15 2.40
N ASN A 118 7.89 6.67 1.19
CA ASN A 118 7.04 7.83 0.90
C ASN A 118 5.57 7.47 0.65
N SER A 119 5.19 6.20 0.79
CA SER A 119 3.83 5.72 0.58
C SER A 119 3.04 5.53 1.89
N ASN A 120 1.77 5.14 1.77
CA ASN A 120 0.93 4.69 2.89
C ASN A 120 1.08 3.18 3.18
N SER A 121 2.11 2.52 2.64
CA SER A 121 2.36 1.10 2.90
C SER A 121 2.72 0.87 4.38
N ARG A 122 2.19 -0.23 4.93
CA ARG A 122 2.60 -0.76 6.24
C ARG A 122 4.09 -1.13 6.31
N LEU A 123 4.76 -1.28 5.16
CA LEU A 123 6.19 -1.59 5.07
C LEU A 123 7.07 -0.34 5.08
N LYS A 124 6.48 0.86 5.25
CA LYS A 124 7.18 2.14 5.30
C LYS A 124 8.37 2.13 6.29
N GLU A 125 8.17 1.68 7.52
CA GLU A 125 9.27 1.63 8.49
C GLU A 125 10.33 0.59 8.12
N ASN A 126 9.94 -0.55 7.54
CA ASN A 126 10.91 -1.51 7.01
C ASN A 126 11.72 -0.92 5.84
N ALA A 127 11.10 -0.10 4.99
CA ALA A 127 11.77 0.57 3.89
C ALA A 127 12.74 1.64 4.41
N ARG A 128 12.36 2.38 5.45
CA ARG A 128 13.25 3.31 6.16
C ARG A 128 14.50 2.63 6.69
N ASP A 129 14.35 1.49 7.37
CA ASP A 129 15.50 0.71 7.87
C ASP A 129 16.42 0.28 6.73
N ARG A 130 15.85 -0.11 5.59
CA ARG A 130 16.61 -0.48 4.40
C ARG A 130 17.33 0.71 3.78
N LEU A 131 16.73 1.90 3.74
CA LEU A 131 17.39 3.13 3.29
C LEU A 131 18.58 3.50 4.18
N ILE A 132 18.44 3.38 5.50
CA ILE A 132 19.54 3.59 6.45
C ILE A 132 20.71 2.64 6.14
N ILE A 133 20.42 1.35 5.91
CA ILE A 133 21.43 0.37 5.50
C ILE A 133 22.07 0.75 4.15
N CYS A 134 21.27 1.18 3.17
CA CYS A 134 21.75 1.58 1.85
C CYS A 134 22.72 2.77 1.95
N TYR A 135 22.39 3.79 2.74
CA TYR A 135 23.24 4.95 2.97
C TYR A 135 24.52 4.61 3.75
N ASN A 136 24.46 3.74 4.76
CA ASN A 136 25.64 3.33 5.52
C ASN A 136 26.64 2.51 4.68
N ASN A 137 26.13 1.72 3.73
CA ASN A 137 26.93 0.76 2.97
C ASN A 137 27.15 1.15 1.50
N GLY A 138 26.51 2.22 1.01
CA GLY A 138 26.56 2.61 -0.39
C GLY A 138 25.86 1.63 -1.34
N ILE A 139 24.73 1.05 -0.93
CA ILE A 139 23.97 0.11 -1.76
C ILE A 139 23.00 0.90 -2.63
N GLY A 140 23.27 0.94 -3.94
CA GLY A 140 22.41 1.65 -4.90
C GLY A 140 22.51 3.18 -4.86
N VAL A 141 23.22 3.72 -3.88
CA VAL A 141 23.44 5.15 -3.65
C VAL A 141 24.88 5.35 -3.14
N LYS A 142 25.42 6.57 -3.23
CA LYS A 142 26.69 6.90 -2.57
C LYS A 142 26.53 6.76 -1.06
N LYS A 143 27.54 6.19 -0.40
CA LYS A 143 27.58 6.11 1.07
C LYS A 143 27.47 7.51 1.68
N ASP A 144 26.56 7.67 2.63
CA ASP A 144 26.25 8.93 3.32
C ASP A 144 25.71 8.66 4.74
N ASN A 145 26.62 8.57 5.72
CA ASN A 145 26.25 8.29 7.10
C ASN A 145 25.42 9.42 7.74
N SER A 146 25.53 10.66 7.23
CA SER A 146 24.77 11.80 7.75
C SER A 146 23.28 11.64 7.41
N LYS A 147 22.97 11.30 6.15
CA LYS A 147 21.60 10.98 5.73
C LYS A 147 21.03 9.75 6.46
N ALA A 148 21.86 8.73 6.68
CA ALA A 148 21.46 7.57 7.48
C ALA A 148 21.04 7.98 8.92
N ASN A 149 21.80 8.88 9.55
CA ASN A 149 21.50 9.39 10.88
C ASN A 149 20.26 10.31 10.91
N GLU A 150 20.05 11.13 9.88
CA GLU A 150 18.82 11.95 9.74
C GLU A 150 17.59 11.06 9.64
N LEU A 151 17.64 10.04 8.77
CA LEU A 151 16.59 9.04 8.64
C LEU A 151 16.39 8.30 9.97
N TYR A 152 17.44 7.93 10.70
CA TYR A 152 17.30 7.28 12.01
C TYR A 152 16.57 8.17 13.03
N LYS A 153 16.87 9.48 13.05
CA LYS A 153 16.21 10.46 13.92
C LYS A 153 14.78 10.82 13.52
N GLY A 154 14.31 10.32 12.38
CA GLY A 154 12.96 10.60 11.87
C GLY A 154 12.85 11.99 11.25
N ILE A 155 13.98 12.61 10.92
CA ILE A 155 14.02 13.87 10.19
C ILE A 155 13.60 13.53 8.75
N PRO A 156 12.52 14.13 8.23
CA PRO A 156 12.07 13.88 6.88
C PRO A 156 13.20 14.18 5.91
N ASN A 157 13.52 13.20 5.07
CA ASN A 157 14.53 13.35 4.04
C ASN A 157 14.02 14.36 3.00
N LYS A 158 14.56 15.58 2.97
CA LYS A 158 14.18 16.65 2.01
C LYS A 158 14.59 16.37 0.55
N ILE A 159 14.71 15.09 0.14
CA ILE A 159 15.24 14.72 -1.19
C ILE A 159 14.30 15.13 -2.35
N LEU A 160 13.07 15.52 -2.10
CA LEU A 160 12.12 15.92 -3.15
C LEU A 160 12.19 17.40 -3.58
N GLU A 161 13.02 18.25 -2.98
CA GLU A 161 13.15 19.65 -3.46
C GLU A 161 14.15 19.83 -4.62
N ASN A 162 14.98 18.83 -4.94
CA ASN A 162 16.05 18.96 -5.95
C ASN A 162 15.98 17.90 -7.08
N LYS A 163 14.80 17.70 -7.67
CA LYS A 163 14.66 17.07 -9.00
C LYS A 163 14.10 18.07 -10.04
N ASN A 164 14.54 19.32 -9.97
CA ASN A 164 14.38 20.30 -11.05
C ASN A 164 15.78 20.70 -11.54
N PHE A 165 16.25 20.03 -12.60
CA PHE A 165 17.14 20.58 -13.63
C PHE A 165 16.92 19.79 -14.92
#